data_AF-A0A2G2I4U0-F1
#
_entry.id   AF-A0A2G2I4U0-F1
#
_cell.length_a   1.000
_cell.length_b   1.000
_cell.length_c   1.000
_cell.angle_alpha   90.00
_cell.angle_beta   90.00
_cell.angle_gamma   90.00
#
_symmetry.space_group_name_H-M   'P 1'
#
loop_
_entity.id
_entity.type
_entity.pdbx_description
1 polymer ?
#
loop_
_entity_poly.entity_id
_entity_poly.type
_entity_poly.pdbx_seq_one_letter_code
_entity_poly.pdbx_strand_id
1 'polypeptide(L)' 'MPVEHITTAEYPTPAARPAYSVLDTSRITQEFGIQPADWRAGLREVIAALRDR' A
#
# COMPACT_ATOMS: atom_id res chain seq x y z
N MET A 1 2.64 -14.71 -17.07
CA MET A 1 2.59 -15.65 -15.93
C MET A 1 1.50 -15.16 -14.97
N PRO A 2 0.66 -16.03 -14.41
CA PRO A 2 -0.31 -15.64 -13.38
C PRO A 2 0.40 -15.26 -12.07
N VAL A 3 -0.28 -14.47 -11.24
CA VAL A 3 0.12 -14.18 -9.86
C VAL A 3 -0.74 -15.02 -8.93
N GLU A 4 -0.12 -15.74 -8.00
CA GLU A 4 -0.78 -16.67 -7.07
C GLU A 4 -0.63 -16.18 -5.62
N HIS A 5 -1.65 -16.41 -4.80
CA HIS A 5 -1.62 -16.05 -3.38
C HIS A 5 -0.80 -17.07 -2.59
N ILE A 6 0.04 -16.58 -1.68
CA ILE A 6 0.77 -17.38 -0.68
C ILE A 6 0.64 -16.77 0.71
N THR A 7 0.88 -17.57 1.73
CA THR A 7 0.97 -17.14 3.13
C THR A 7 2.36 -16.58 3.45
N THR A 8 2.47 -15.83 4.56
CA THR A 8 3.77 -15.34 5.07
C THR A 8 4.75 -16.48 5.39
N ALA A 9 4.24 -17.66 5.78
CA ALA A 9 5.09 -18.81 6.12
C ALA A 9 5.76 -19.44 4.90
N GLU A 10 5.16 -19.32 3.72
CA GLU A 10 5.71 -19.81 2.46
C GLU A 10 6.88 -18.95 1.96
N TYR A 11 7.03 -17.73 2.49
CA TYR A 11 8.15 -16.85 2.18
C TYR A 11 8.70 -16.16 3.44
N PRO A 12 9.48 -16.89 4.27
CA PRO A 12 9.96 -16.38 5.55
C PRO A 12 11.05 -15.32 5.35
N THR A 13 10.97 -14.24 6.11
CA THR A 13 11.99 -13.18 6.13
C THR A 13 12.56 -13.00 7.54
N PRO A 14 13.83 -12.57 7.70
CA PRO A 14 14.44 -12.39 9.02
C PRO A 14 13.68 -11.44 9.95
N ALA A 15 13.10 -10.37 9.40
CA ALA A 15 12.22 -9.47 10.15
C ALA A 15 10.77 -9.98 10.11
N ALA A 16 10.14 -10.04 11.27
CA ALA A 16 8.73 -10.40 11.39
C ALA A 16 7.84 -9.30 10.79
N ARG A 17 6.84 -9.71 10.01
CA ARG A 17 5.86 -8.80 9.38
C ARG A 17 4.58 -8.78 10.21
N PRO A 18 4.07 -7.61 10.59
CA PRO A 18 2.72 -7.50 11.16
C PRO A 18 1.68 -8.03 10.17
N ALA A 19 0.71 -8.79 10.67
CA ALA A 19 -0.38 -9.32 9.83
C ALA A 19 -1.30 -8.21 9.29
N TYR A 20 -1.41 -7.09 10.00
CA TYR A 20 -2.21 -5.94 9.62
C TYR A 20 -1.50 -4.66 10.06
N SER A 21 -1.13 -3.80 9.11
CA SER A 21 -0.36 -2.57 9.35
C SER A 21 -1.04 -1.33 8.75
N VAL A 22 -2.36 -1.38 8.52
CA VAL A 22 -3.12 -0.22 8.05
C VAL A 22 -3.22 0.81 9.18
N LEU A 23 -2.89 2.06 8.88
CA LEU A 23 -2.92 3.16 9.85
C LEU A 23 -4.31 3.81 9.90
N ASP A 24 -4.73 4.23 11.09
CA ASP A 24 -5.89 5.11 11.25
C ASP A 24 -5.51 6.55 10.87
N THR A 25 -6.24 7.11 9.91
CA THR A 25 -6.03 8.48 9.41
C THR A 25 -7.07 9.46 9.94
N SER A 26 -7.90 9.07 10.91
CA SER A 26 -8.96 9.91 11.48
C SER A 26 -8.45 11.28 11.96
N ARG A 27 -7.31 11.30 12.67
CA ARG A 27 -6.75 12.53 13.26
C ARG A 27 -6.35 13.56 12.21
N ILE A 28 -5.60 13.14 11.17
CA ILE A 28 -5.16 14.08 10.12
C ILE A 28 -6.35 14.61 9.31
N THR A 29 -7.36 13.78 9.12
CA THR A 29 -8.61 14.16 8.47
C THR A 29 -9.39 15.16 9.32
N GLN A 30 -9.54 14.95 10.62
CA GLN A 30 -10.31 15.83 11.50
C GLN A 30 -9.61 17.18 11.73
N GLU A 31 -8.31 17.19 11.98
CA GLU A 31 -7.59 18.40 12.35
C GLU A 31 -7.22 19.27 11.13
N PHE A 32 -6.94 18.65 9.98
CA PHE A 32 -6.42 19.36 8.81
C PHE A 32 -7.29 19.24 7.56
N GLY A 33 -8.39 18.47 7.62
CA GLY A 33 -9.24 18.21 6.44
C GLY A 33 -8.57 17.34 5.37
N ILE A 34 -7.39 16.77 5.65
CA ILE A 34 -6.62 15.98 4.69
C ILE A 34 -7.20 14.56 4.63
N GLN A 35 -7.70 14.19 3.45
CA GLN A 35 -8.17 12.83 3.18
C GLN A 35 -7.01 11.96 2.68
N PRO A 36 -6.95 10.67 3.07
CA PRO A 36 -6.00 9.75 2.46
C PRO A 36 -6.31 9.59 0.97
N ALA A 37 -5.26 9.57 0.15
CA ALA A 37 -5.40 9.35 -1.28
C ALA A 37 -5.88 7.91 -1.58
N ASP A 38 -6.68 7.74 -2.65
CA ASP A 38 -6.97 6.41 -3.18
C ASP A 38 -5.69 5.78 -3.74
N TRP A 39 -5.25 4.69 -3.13
CA TRP A 39 -3.97 4.06 -3.49
C TRP A 39 -3.95 3.53 -4.93
N ARG A 40 -5.11 3.15 -5.49
CA ARG A 40 -5.18 2.65 -6.87
C ARG A 40 -5.00 3.78 -7.87
N ALA A 41 -5.55 4.96 -7.59
CA ALA A 41 -5.32 6.17 -8.37
C ALA A 41 -3.85 6.56 -8.35
N GLY A 42 -3.25 6.71 -7.17
CA GLY A 42 -1.83 7.04 -7.04
C GLY A 42 -0.91 6.03 -7.72
N LEU A 43 -1.21 4.73 -7.62
CA LEU A 43 -0.44 3.70 -8.33
C LEU A 43 -0.50 3.88 -9.86
N ARG A 44 -1.67 4.17 -10.42
CA ARG A 44 -1.81 4.40 -11.88
C ARG A 44 -0.96 5.58 -12.35
N GLU A 45 -0.95 6.68 -11.59
CA GLU A 45 -0.15 7.88 -11.90
C GLU A 45 1.34 7.56 -11.94
N VAL A 46 1.85 6.85 -10.92
CA VAL A 46 3.27 6.48 -10.84
C VAL A 46 3.67 5.54 -11.99
N ILE A 47 2.85 4.53 -12.29
CA ILE A 47 3.13 3.61 -13.41
C ILE A 47 3.12 4.34 -14.76
N ALA A 48 2.20 5.29 -14.98
CA ALA A 48 2.21 6.11 -16.18
C ALA A 48 3.50 6.94 -16.29
N ALA A 49 3.88 7.63 -15.21
CA ALA A 49 5.11 8.44 -15.18
C ALA A 49 6.40 7.62 -15.42
N LEU A 50 6.44 6.35 -14.99
CA LEU A 50 7.57 5.46 -15.24
C LEU A 50 7.64 4.97 -16.68
N ARG A 51 6.51 4.89 -17.38
CA ARG A 51 6.44 4.43 -18.78
C ARG A 51 6.87 5.50 -19.77
N ASP A 52 6.67 6.77 -19.42
CA ASP A 52 6.97 7.91 -20.29
C ASP A 52 8.44 8.39 -20.14
N ARG A 53 9.28 7.62 -19.44
CA ARG A 53 10.74 7.79 -19.30
C ARG A 53 11.48 6.81 -20.18
#